data_AF-A0A9D4HYP2-F1
#
_entry.id   AF-A0A9D4HYP2-F1
#
_cell.length_a   1.000
_cell.length_b   1.000
_cell.length_c   1.000
_cell.angle_alpha   90.00
_cell.angle_beta   90.00
_cell.angle_gamma   90.00
#
_symmetry.space_group_name_H-M   'P 1'
#
loop_
_entity.id
_entity.type
_entity.pdbx_description
1 polymer ?
#
loop_
_entity_poly.entity_id
_entity_poly.type
_entity_poly.pdbx_seq_one_letter_code
_entity_poly.pdbx_strand_id
1 'polypeptide(L)'
;MYKGTVYTQGGNNKLLFIGPFESYVSFSLFDIQARWVYKYILRQLPNEPPTREEMMKSVCEWQGRFATLDSIFAKITFQKDMLIVLA
;
A
#
# COMPACT_ATOMS: atom_id res chain seq x y z
N MET A 1 -1.17 -3.75 5.73
CA MET A 1 0.21 -3.47 5.25
C MET A 1 0.30 -2.01 4.89
N TYR A 2 1.33 -1.31 5.36
CA TYR A 2 1.49 0.12 5.06
C TYR A 2 1.75 0.28 3.56
N LYS A 3 1.00 1.21 2.93
CA LYS A 3 1.00 1.44 1.48
C LYS A 3 0.77 0.17 0.64
N GLY A 4 0.16 -0.86 1.24
CA GLY A 4 -0.09 -2.15 0.61
C GLY A 4 1.16 -3.03 0.40
N THR A 5 2.35 -2.60 0.84
CA THR A 5 3.62 -3.27 0.55
C THR A 5 4.45 -3.57 1.80
N VAL A 6 4.49 -2.69 2.80
CA VAL A 6 5.32 -2.87 4.00
C VAL A 6 4.56 -3.67 5.06
N TYR A 7 5.16 -4.76 5.54
CA TYR A 7 4.61 -5.56 6.63
C TYR A 7 4.87 -4.89 7.99
N THR A 8 3.81 -4.41 8.64
CA THR A 8 3.90 -3.62 9.88
C THR A 8 3.74 -4.43 11.16
N GLN A 9 3.30 -5.69 11.06
CA GLN A 9 3.09 -6.57 12.22
C GLN A 9 4.36 -7.31 12.67
N GLY A 10 5.46 -7.14 11.96
CA GLY A 10 6.74 -7.79 12.24
C GLY A 10 7.79 -7.40 11.20
N GLY A 11 8.90 -8.14 11.13
CA GLY A 11 9.91 -7.93 10.07
C GLY A 11 10.61 -6.56 10.09
N ASN A 12 10.43 -5.76 11.15
CA ASN A 12 11.07 -4.47 11.37
C ASN A 12 10.95 -3.50 10.17
N ASN A 13 9.77 -3.44 9.53
CA ASN A 13 9.50 -2.65 8.32
C ASN A 13 10.42 -2.98 7.11
N LYS A 14 11.15 -4.11 7.15
CA LYS A 14 12.04 -4.58 6.09
C LYS A 14 11.47 -5.76 5.30
N LEU A 15 10.38 -6.35 5.80
CA LEU A 15 9.63 -7.37 5.06
C LEU A 15 8.59 -6.69 4.16
N LEU A 16 8.74 -6.91 2.85
CA LEU A 16 8.00 -6.21 1.80
C LEU A 16 7.25 -7.23 0.92
N PHE A 17 6.06 -6.86 0.48
CA PHE A 17 5.20 -7.64 -0.40
C PHE A 17 4.82 -6.81 -1.63
N ILE A 18 4.66 -7.48 -2.77
CA ILE A 18 4.14 -6.91 -4.02
C ILE A 18 3.01 -7.81 -4.49
N GLY A 19 1.87 -7.22 -4.87
CA GLY A 19 0.67 -7.96 -5.27
C GLY A 19 0.08 -8.95 -4.25
N PRO A 20 0.09 -8.71 -2.92
CA PRO A 20 -0.41 -9.70 -1.96
C PRO A 20 -1.95 -9.78 -1.86
N PHE A 21 -2.67 -8.93 -2.57
CA PHE A 21 -4.13 -8.81 -2.50
C PHE A 21 -4.78 -9.23 -3.81
N GLU A 22 -6.08 -9.55 -3.76
CA GLU A 22 -6.93 -9.74 -4.95
C GLU A 22 -6.79 -8.54 -5.89
N SER A 23 -6.45 -8.78 -7.16
CA SER A 23 -6.14 -7.72 -8.13
C SER A 23 -7.26 -7.56 -9.17
N TYR A 24 -7.84 -6.37 -9.26
CA TYR A 24 -8.67 -5.94 -10.40
C TYR A 24 -7.83 -5.18 -11.44
N VAL A 25 -6.76 -4.51 -10.99
CA VAL A 25 -5.66 -3.97 -11.81
C VAL A 25 -4.38 -4.69 -11.39
N SER A 26 -3.72 -5.39 -12.31
CA SER A 26 -2.59 -6.28 -12.01
C SER A 26 -1.23 -5.66 -12.37
N PHE A 27 -0.77 -5.81 -13.61
CA PHE A 27 0.63 -5.51 -13.98
C PHE A 27 1.08 -4.09 -13.64
N SER A 28 0.28 -3.08 -14.00
CA SER A 28 0.61 -1.68 -13.68
C SER A 28 0.62 -1.39 -12.17
N LEU A 29 -0.20 -2.09 -11.39
CA LEU A 29 -0.18 -1.99 -9.93
C LEU A 29 1.10 -2.57 -9.35
N PHE A 30 1.54 -3.71 -9.86
CA PHE A 30 2.78 -4.34 -9.41
C PHE A 30 3.99 -3.49 -9.75
N ASP A 31 4.04 -2.88 -10.94
CA ASP A 31 5.12 -1.96 -11.33
C ASP A 31 5.18 -0.72 -10.44
N ILE A 32 4.03 -0.11 -10.15
CA ILE A 32 3.94 1.06 -9.27
C ILE A 32 4.35 0.69 -7.83
N GLN A 33 3.89 -0.46 -7.33
CA GLN A 33 4.31 -0.98 -6.01
C GLN A 33 5.82 -1.24 -5.96
N ALA A 34 6.37 -1.87 -7.00
CA ALA A 34 7.81 -2.16 -7.09
C ALA A 34 8.63 -0.87 -7.12
N ARG A 35 8.21 0.13 -7.91
CA ARG A 35 8.88 1.43 -7.97
C ARG A 35 8.81 2.18 -6.63
N TRP A 36 7.66 2.12 -5.96
CA TRP A 36 7.51 2.74 -4.64
C TRP A 36 8.40 2.04 -3.60
N VAL A 37 8.42 0.70 -3.59
CA VAL A 37 9.30 -0.11 -2.73
C VAL A 37 10.79 0.18 -2.99
N TYR A 38 11.18 0.34 -4.25
CA TYR A 38 12.55 0.73 -4.58
C TYR A 38 12.93 2.07 -3.94
N LYS A 39 12.06 3.09 -4.04
CA LYS A 39 12.28 4.39 -3.38
C LYS A 39 12.30 4.26 -1.86
N TYR A 40 11.45 3.42 -1.28
CA TYR A 40 11.39 3.11 0.15
C TYR A 40 12.72 2.54 0.66
N ILE A 41 13.24 1.50 -0.02
CA ILE A 41 14.50 0.84 0.34
C ILE A 41 15.67 1.83 0.29
N LEU A 42 15.69 2.70 -0.72
CA LEU A 42 16.74 3.72 -0.89
C LEU A 42 16.53 4.97 -0.02
N ARG A 43 15.45 5.05 0.77
CA ARG A 43 15.08 6.22 1.58
C ARG A 43 14.95 7.50 0.75
N GLN A 44 14.41 7.38 -0.47
CA GLN A 44 14.19 8.48 -1.42
C GLN A 44 12.76 9.03 -1.37
N LEU A 45 11.94 8.55 -0.44
CA LEU A 45 10.60 9.06 -0.23
C LEU A 45 10.67 10.35 0.63
N PRO A 46 9.94 11.42 0.27
CA PRO A 46 10.11 12.75 0.86
C PRO A 46 9.85 12.84 2.38
N ASN A 47 9.14 11.88 2.97
CA ASN A 47 8.72 11.90 4.38
C ASN A 47 9.11 10.62 5.13
N GLU A 48 10.33 10.09 4.91
CA GLU A 48 10.80 8.84 5.52
C GLU A 48 12.03 8.96 6.42
N PRO A 49 12.16 8.11 7.46
CA PRO A 49 11.30 6.96 7.79
C PRO A 49 10.03 7.36 8.58
N PRO A 50 8.83 6.82 8.23
CA PRO A 50 7.62 7.07 9.01
C PRO A 50 7.70 6.34 10.35
N THR A 51 7.07 6.89 11.38
CA THR A 51 6.88 6.21 12.66
C THR A 51 5.92 5.02 12.51
N ARG A 52 6.02 4.06 13.43
CA ARG A 52 5.10 2.90 13.46
C ARG A 52 3.64 3.34 13.60
N GLU A 53 3.39 4.40 14.36
CA GLU A 53 2.05 4.95 14.60
C GLU A 53 1.45 5.52 13.31
N GLU A 54 2.21 6.29 12.55
CA GLU A 54 1.77 6.83 11.25
C GLU A 54 1.48 5.71 10.24
N MET A 55 2.33 4.67 10.21
CA MET A 55 2.10 3.51 9.37
C MET A 55 0.80 2.79 9.75
N MET A 56 0.60 2.53 11.04
CA MET A 56 -0.59 1.82 11.53
C MET A 56 -1.87 2.63 11.35
N LYS A 57 -1.83 3.95 11.57
CA LYS A 57 -2.95 4.85 11.30
C LYS A 57 -3.37 4.75 9.82
N SER A 58 -2.41 4.85 8.90
CA SER A 58 -2.69 4.69 7.48
C SER A 58 -3.27 3.30 7.16
N VAL A 59 -2.72 2.23 7.75
CA VAL A 59 -3.26 0.87 7.57
C VAL A 59 -4.73 0.80 8.02
N CYS A 60 -5.05 1.32 9.20
CA CYS A 60 -6.41 1.31 9.74
C CYS A 60 -7.38 2.14 8.87
N GLU A 61 -6.95 3.30 8.38
CA GLU A 61 -7.75 4.14 7.48
C GLU A 61 -8.11 3.40 6.19
N TRP A 62 -7.13 2.78 5.54
CA TRP A 62 -7.36 2.03 4.29
C TRP A 62 -8.19 0.76 4.52
N GLN A 63 -7.96 0.05 5.63
CA GLN A 63 -8.78 -1.11 6.00
C GLN A 63 -10.23 -0.72 6.30
N GLY A 64 -10.44 0.38 7.03
CA GLY A 64 -11.77 0.91 7.32
C GLY A 64 -12.52 1.29 6.05
N ARG A 65 -11.84 1.98 5.11
CA ARG A 65 -12.41 2.29 3.79
C ARG A 65 -12.76 1.05 2.98
N PHE A 66 -11.93 0.01 3.02
CA PHE A 66 -12.19 -1.23 2.27
C PHE A 66 -13.38 -2.02 2.85
N ALA A 67 -13.53 -2.04 4.17
CA ALA A 67 -14.60 -2.76 4.87
C ALA A 67 -16.01 -2.25 4.54
N THR A 68 -16.13 -0.99 4.09
CA THR A 68 -17.42 -0.38 3.72
C THR A 68 -17.79 -0.61 2.25
N LEU A 69 -16.95 -1.28 1.45
CA LEU A 69 -17.19 -1.47 0.02
C LEU A 69 -18.03 -2.74 -0.23
N ASP A 70 -19.21 -2.57 -0.81
CA ASP A 70 -20.17 -3.64 -1.12
C ASP A 70 -20.22 -4.02 -2.62
N SER A 71 -19.69 -3.16 -3.50
CA SER A 71 -19.72 -3.38 -4.96
C SER A 71 -18.32 -3.59 -5.57
N ILE A 72 -18.28 -4.38 -6.65
CA ILE A 72 -17.06 -4.62 -7.43
C ILE A 72 -16.52 -3.30 -8.00
N PHE A 73 -17.39 -2.41 -8.49
CA PHE A 73 -16.98 -1.11 -9.02
C PHE A 73 -16.31 -0.23 -7.96
N ALA A 74 -16.81 -0.25 -6.71
CA ALA A 74 -16.19 0.46 -5.61
C ALA A 74 -14.80 -0.12 -5.27
N LYS A 75 -14.64 -1.44 -5.29
CA LYS A 75 -13.34 -2.11 -5.10
C LYS A 75 -12.33 -1.79 -6.21
N ILE A 76 -12.78 -1.71 -7.47
CA ILE A 76 -11.93 -1.28 -8.61
C ILE A 76 -11.46 0.17 -8.39
N THR A 77 -12.39 1.05 -8.00
CA THR A 77 -12.08 2.47 -7.75
C THR A 77 -11.11 2.62 -6.58
N PHE A 78 -11.29 1.84 -5.53
CA PHE A 78 -10.38 1.79 -4.39
C PHE A 78 -8.95 1.38 -4.80
N GLN A 79 -8.79 0.40 -5.69
CA GLN A 79 -7.46 0.05 -6.23
C GLN A 79 -6.86 1.15 -7.10
N LYS A 80 -7.71 1.87 -7.85
CA LYS A 80 -7.28 3.05 -8.60
C LYS A 80 -6.75 4.15 -7.69
N ASP A 81 -7.41 4.40 -6.55
CA ASP A 81 -6.92 5.36 -5.56
C ASP A 81 -5.55 4.96 -5.00
N MET A 82 -5.34 3.66 -4.73
CA MET A 82 -4.04 3.16 -4.29
C MET A 82 -2.93 3.45 -5.32
N LEU A 83 -3.21 3.26 -6.62
CA LEU A 83 -2.25 3.56 -7.70
C LEU A 83 -1.83 5.04 -7.68
N ILE A 84 -2.79 5.95 -7.55
CA ILE A 84 -2.55 7.40 -7.52
C ILE A 84 -1.67 7.79 -6.33
N VAL A 85 -1.87 7.15 -5.18
CA VAL A 85 -1.11 7.44 -3.97
C VAL A 85 0.32 6.88 -4.01
N LEU A 86 0.58 5.85 -4.81
CA LEU A 86 1.88 5.19 -4.91
C LEU A 86 2.78 5.73 -6.04
N ALA A 87 2.20 6.33 -7.08
CA ALA A 87 2.93 6.89 -8.22
C ALA A 87 3.84 8.06 -7.82
#